data_AF-A0AAD7UKX1-F1
#
_entry.id   AF-A0AAD7UKX1-F1
#
_cell.length_a   1.000
_cell.length_b   1.000
_cell.length_c   1.000
_cell.angle_alpha   90.00
_cell.angle_beta   90.00
_cell.angle_gamma   90.00
#
_symmetry.space_group_name_H-M   'P 1'
#
loop_
_entity.id
_entity.type
_entity.pdbx_description
1 polymer ?
#
loop_
_entity_poly.entity_id
_entity_poly.type
_entity_poly.pdbx_seq_one_letter_code
_entity_poly.pdbx_strand_id
1 'polypeptide(L)'
;MLVEMDPIALLNGIDDDLEMKRCALVEMVEAEEEWVYSFLDLVSEAALESIAQKRITTQTQIVEVSRLFDKVGVDPQRHARELLNMMVPKIYDPNVDENVRLPSGVGADATGTQEELKEFVELCAMEWIEWFLGRYPHLRNYVCRVAAEAGQLRVLAWAREEACPWDGWTCSSAARGGHLEILTWARENGCPWDRSTCSEAAGSGHLEILMWAREAGCRWDTRTCSSAALGGHLEILMWARKAGCPWGTQTCSHAAGSGHLQVLMWAREAGCRWDGWTCSHAAGSGHLQVLMWARENGCPWDARTCSSAARGGHLDILTWARKAGCPWDARTCAEAAGSGHLQVLMWARENGCPWDKSTCSSAARGGHLQVLEWARENGCPWDKSSEGYDQSNVEL
;
A
#
# COMPACT_ATOMS: atom_id res chain seq x y z
N MET A 1 41.13 -12.11 -36.42
CA MET A 1 40.76 -10.79 -36.95
C MET A 1 39.23 -10.72 -36.97
N LEU A 2 38.64 -10.61 -35.78
CA LEU A 2 37.21 -10.32 -35.59
C LEU A 2 37.18 -9.36 -34.40
N VAL A 3 37.52 -8.12 -34.72
CA VAL A 3 37.29 -6.95 -33.89
C VAL A 3 36.00 -6.34 -34.43
N GLU A 4 35.11 -5.94 -33.52
CA GLU A 4 33.86 -5.20 -33.76
C GLU A 4 32.71 -5.99 -34.42
N MET A 5 31.90 -6.66 -33.60
CA MET A 5 30.49 -6.89 -33.92
C MET A 5 29.62 -6.47 -32.73
N ASP A 6 28.61 -5.65 -33.03
CA ASP A 6 27.64 -5.05 -32.11
C ASP A 6 26.74 -6.15 -31.49
N PRO A 7 26.66 -6.28 -30.15
CA PRO A 7 25.83 -7.28 -29.48
C PRO A 7 24.33 -7.21 -29.81
N ILE A 8 23.83 -6.05 -30.24
CA ILE A 8 22.42 -5.86 -30.62
C ILE A 8 22.11 -6.51 -31.97
N ALA A 9 23.10 -6.63 -32.86
CA ALA A 9 22.94 -7.31 -34.15
C ALA A 9 22.80 -8.83 -34.01
N LEU A 10 23.33 -9.42 -32.92
CA LEU A 10 23.22 -10.85 -32.65
C LEU A 10 21.79 -11.24 -32.24
N LEU A 11 21.02 -10.35 -31.61
CA LEU A 11 19.65 -10.63 -31.14
C LEU A 11 18.58 -10.58 -32.24
N ASN A 12 18.89 -9.96 -33.39
CA ASN A 12 17.92 -9.77 -34.50
C ASN A 12 18.13 -10.74 -35.68
N GLY A 13 19.09 -11.67 -35.61
CA GLY A 13 19.46 -12.56 -36.72
C GLY A 13 19.39 -14.06 -36.40
N ILE A 14 18.63 -14.47 -35.38
CA ILE A 14 18.57 -15.86 -34.92
C ILE A 14 17.20 -16.45 -35.29
N ASP A 15 17.08 -16.99 -36.50
CA ASP A 15 15.87 -17.76 -36.89
C ASP A 15 16.20 -19.21 -37.31
N ASP A 16 17.39 -19.49 -37.85
CA ASP A 16 17.66 -20.80 -38.47
C ASP A 16 18.51 -21.79 -37.64
N ASP A 17 18.98 -21.44 -36.44
CA ASP A 17 19.85 -22.30 -35.60
C ASP A 17 19.16 -22.76 -34.29
N LEU A 18 17.86 -22.51 -34.16
CA LEU A 18 17.08 -22.76 -32.95
C LEU A 18 16.68 -24.22 -32.79
N GLU A 19 16.42 -24.94 -33.88
CA GLU A 19 15.81 -26.28 -33.80
C GLU A 19 16.81 -27.36 -33.36
N MET A 20 18.06 -27.23 -33.78
CA MET A 20 19.16 -28.11 -33.36
C MET A 20 19.58 -27.84 -31.90
N LYS A 21 19.57 -26.57 -31.47
CA LYS A 21 19.87 -26.16 -30.09
C LYS A 21 18.71 -26.45 -29.13
N ARG A 22 17.46 -26.40 -29.60
CA ARG A 22 16.25 -26.75 -28.84
C ARG A 22 16.17 -28.25 -28.57
N CYS A 23 16.54 -29.11 -29.52
CA CYS A 23 16.63 -30.56 -29.28
C CYS A 23 17.72 -30.90 -28.25
N ALA A 24 18.88 -30.26 -28.33
CA ALA A 24 19.94 -30.43 -27.33
C ALA A 24 19.49 -29.95 -25.93
N LEU A 25 18.79 -28.82 -25.85
CA LEU A 25 18.27 -28.32 -24.57
C LEU A 25 17.18 -29.22 -23.97
N VAL A 26 16.29 -29.79 -24.79
CA VAL A 26 15.23 -30.71 -24.31
C VAL A 26 15.84 -32.02 -23.77
N GLU A 27 16.84 -32.58 -24.45
CA GLU A 27 17.58 -33.75 -23.96
C GLU A 27 18.42 -33.44 -22.71
N MET A 28 18.89 -32.20 -22.54
CA MET A 28 19.67 -31.76 -21.38
C MET A 28 18.80 -31.37 -20.17
N VAL A 29 17.55 -30.93 -20.37
CA VAL A 29 16.59 -30.62 -19.30
C VAL A 29 16.02 -31.89 -18.66
N GLU A 30 16.09 -33.04 -19.34
CA GLU A 30 15.75 -34.35 -18.78
C GLU A 30 16.89 -34.96 -17.92
N ALA A 31 18.08 -34.34 -17.92
CA ALA A 31 19.22 -34.72 -17.08
C ALA A 31 19.44 -33.67 -15.98
N GLU A 32 19.11 -34.01 -14.73
CA GLU A 32 19.22 -33.09 -13.60
C GLU A 32 20.67 -32.59 -13.35
N GLU A 33 20.77 -31.29 -13.05
CA GLU A 33 21.90 -30.49 -12.49
C GLU A 33 22.98 -29.84 -13.40
N GLU A 34 23.16 -30.16 -14.69
CA GLU A 34 24.24 -29.53 -15.50
C GLU A 34 23.80 -28.52 -16.60
N TRP A 35 22.51 -28.39 -16.89
CA TRP A 35 22.04 -27.56 -18.01
C TRP A 35 22.20 -26.04 -17.80
N VAL A 36 22.29 -25.59 -16.54
CA VAL A 36 22.36 -24.16 -16.18
C VAL A 36 23.64 -23.50 -16.73
N TYR A 37 24.78 -24.19 -16.69
CA TYR A 37 26.04 -23.67 -17.24
C TYR A 37 26.05 -23.61 -18.77
N SER A 38 25.38 -24.56 -19.44
CA SER A 38 25.23 -24.53 -20.91
C SER A 38 24.18 -23.52 -21.40
N PHE A 39 23.15 -23.22 -20.60
CA PHE A 39 22.23 -22.12 -20.85
C PHE A 39 22.93 -20.76 -20.76
N LEU A 40 23.89 -20.61 -19.84
CA LEU A 40 24.73 -19.41 -19.71
C LEU A 40 25.71 -19.24 -20.88
N ASP A 41 26.23 -20.32 -21.47
CA ASP A 41 27.01 -20.23 -22.72
C ASP A 41 26.13 -19.76 -23.91
N LEU A 42 24.82 -20.01 -23.85
CA LEU A 42 23.85 -19.61 -24.88
C LEU A 42 23.36 -18.17 -24.72
N VAL A 43 23.15 -17.72 -23.48
CA VAL A 43 22.80 -16.33 -23.15
C VAL A 43 24.09 -15.57 -22.90
N SER A 44 24.58 -14.85 -23.92
CA SER A 44 25.91 -14.21 -23.84
C SER A 44 26.07 -13.41 -22.54
N GLU A 45 27.24 -13.54 -21.92
CA GLU A 45 27.61 -12.83 -20.69
C GLU A 45 27.37 -11.31 -20.83
N ALA A 46 27.55 -10.78 -22.06
CA ALA A 46 27.27 -9.41 -22.46
C ALA A 46 25.77 -9.01 -22.39
N ALA A 47 24.83 -9.93 -22.61
CA ALA A 47 23.40 -9.65 -22.51
C ALA A 47 22.96 -9.51 -21.05
N LEU A 48 23.49 -10.35 -20.17
CA LEU A 48 23.28 -10.26 -18.72
C LEU A 48 23.96 -9.02 -18.13
N GLU A 49 25.19 -8.71 -18.57
CA GLU A 49 25.87 -7.46 -18.22
C GLU A 49 25.11 -6.23 -18.70
N SER A 50 24.54 -6.25 -19.92
CA SER A 50 23.71 -5.15 -20.42
C SER A 50 22.45 -4.91 -19.58
N ILE A 51 21.80 -5.97 -19.08
CA ILE A 51 20.63 -5.88 -18.18
C ILE A 51 21.05 -5.36 -16.80
N ALA A 52 22.21 -5.78 -16.29
CA ALA A 52 22.77 -5.30 -15.03
C ALA A 52 23.23 -3.83 -15.08
N GLN A 53 23.76 -3.38 -16.23
CA GLN A 53 24.23 -1.99 -16.42
C GLN A 53 23.09 -0.98 -16.57
N LYS A 54 21.91 -1.43 -17.02
CA LYS A 54 20.73 -0.57 -17.10
C LYS A 54 20.25 -0.32 -15.67
N ARG A 55 20.23 0.95 -15.25
CA ARG A 55 19.64 1.40 -13.96
C ARG A 55 18.12 1.24 -13.97
N ILE A 56 17.64 0.00 -13.97
CA ILE A 56 16.22 -0.34 -13.88
C ILE A 56 15.94 -1.01 -12.55
N THR A 57 14.69 -0.94 -12.13
CA THR A 57 14.21 -1.60 -10.90
C THR A 57 14.33 -3.12 -11.02
N THR A 58 14.51 -3.80 -9.88
CA THR A 58 14.61 -5.27 -9.77
C THR A 58 13.47 -5.97 -10.51
N GLN A 59 12.27 -5.40 -10.45
CA GLN A 59 11.07 -5.87 -11.16
C GLN A 59 11.22 -5.89 -12.69
N THR A 60 11.92 -4.90 -13.27
CA THR A 60 12.10 -4.84 -14.73
C THR A 60 13.18 -5.81 -15.19
N GLN A 61 14.20 -6.02 -14.38
CA GLN A 61 15.25 -7.02 -14.63
C GLN A 61 14.68 -8.44 -14.58
N ILE A 62 13.82 -8.76 -13.60
CA ILE A 62 13.14 -10.07 -13.50
C ILE A 62 12.22 -10.33 -14.70
N VAL A 63 11.50 -9.31 -15.19
CA VAL A 63 10.62 -9.44 -16.36
C VAL A 63 11.41 -9.63 -17.67
N GLU A 64 12.52 -8.92 -17.86
CA GLU A 64 13.38 -9.11 -19.05
C GLU A 64 14.02 -10.50 -19.06
N VAL A 65 14.45 -10.99 -17.90
CA VAL A 65 14.98 -12.34 -17.72
C VAL A 65 13.90 -13.39 -18.00
N SER A 66 12.69 -13.22 -17.46
CA SER A 66 11.55 -14.13 -17.71
C SER A 66 11.19 -14.24 -19.20
N ARG A 67 11.27 -13.14 -19.97
CA ARG A 67 11.05 -13.15 -21.43
C ARG A 67 12.12 -13.92 -22.20
N LEU A 68 13.35 -13.99 -21.69
CA LEU A 68 14.41 -14.79 -22.30
C LEU A 68 14.13 -16.28 -22.09
N PHE A 69 13.59 -16.67 -20.92
CA PHE A 69 13.18 -18.05 -20.64
C PHE A 69 12.00 -18.52 -21.51
N ASP A 70 10.98 -17.67 -21.70
CA ASP A 70 9.84 -17.97 -22.57
C ASP A 70 10.26 -18.25 -24.02
N LYS A 71 11.28 -17.54 -24.53
CA LYS A 71 11.81 -17.76 -25.89
C LYS A 71 12.53 -19.09 -26.06
N VAL A 72 13.07 -19.64 -24.98
CA VAL A 72 13.83 -20.91 -24.97
C VAL A 72 12.95 -22.09 -24.54
N GLY A 73 11.70 -21.82 -24.13
CA GLY A 73 10.70 -22.84 -23.77
C GLY A 73 10.92 -23.46 -22.39
N VAL A 74 11.61 -22.76 -21.49
CA VAL A 74 11.87 -23.18 -20.11
C VAL A 74 10.97 -22.41 -19.17
N ASP A 75 10.30 -23.10 -18.23
CA ASP A 75 9.44 -22.47 -17.23
C ASP A 75 10.28 -21.65 -16.23
N PRO A 76 10.17 -20.30 -16.22
CA PRO A 76 10.95 -19.44 -15.34
C PRO A 76 10.64 -19.69 -13.86
N GLN A 77 9.43 -20.14 -13.52
CA GLN A 77 9.01 -20.34 -12.12
C GLN A 77 9.69 -21.56 -11.49
N ARG A 78 10.02 -22.58 -12.31
CA ARG A 78 10.62 -23.83 -11.84
C ARG A 78 12.07 -23.66 -11.39
N HIS A 79 12.79 -22.68 -11.93
CA HIS A 79 14.23 -22.45 -11.69
C HIS A 79 14.56 -21.01 -11.27
N ALA A 80 13.54 -20.21 -10.90
CA ALA A 80 13.69 -18.82 -10.44
C ALA A 80 14.75 -18.68 -9.32
N ARG A 81 14.88 -19.70 -8.47
CA ARG A 81 15.84 -19.75 -7.36
C ARG A 81 17.31 -19.82 -7.81
N GLU A 82 17.64 -20.65 -8.80
CA GLU A 82 19.00 -20.79 -9.33
C GLU A 82 19.41 -19.55 -10.13
N LEU A 83 18.44 -18.98 -10.86
CA LEU A 83 18.62 -17.76 -11.64
C LEU A 83 18.80 -16.53 -10.74
N LEU A 84 18.01 -16.41 -9.67
CA LEU A 84 18.21 -15.36 -8.67
C LEU A 84 19.58 -15.49 -8.00
N ASN A 85 19.98 -16.70 -7.58
CA ASN A 85 21.23 -16.95 -6.88
C ASN A 85 22.49 -16.63 -7.73
N MET A 86 22.41 -16.80 -9.06
CA MET A 86 23.52 -16.48 -9.97
C MET A 86 23.58 -15.01 -10.42
N MET A 87 22.46 -14.29 -10.40
CA MET A 87 22.43 -12.85 -10.74
C MET A 87 22.99 -11.97 -9.60
N VAL A 88 22.98 -12.44 -8.35
CA VAL A 88 23.41 -11.70 -7.15
C VAL A 88 24.83 -11.11 -7.24
N PRO A 89 25.88 -11.85 -7.63
CA PRO A 89 27.24 -11.32 -7.62
C PRO A 89 27.53 -10.35 -8.76
N LYS A 90 26.72 -10.40 -9.84
CA LYS A 90 26.95 -9.64 -11.08
C LYS A 90 26.10 -8.36 -11.17
N ILE A 91 24.98 -8.29 -10.44
CA ILE A 91 24.19 -7.05 -10.29
C ILE A 91 24.80 -6.14 -9.22
N TYR A 92 25.55 -6.70 -8.27
CA TYR A 92 26.09 -5.95 -7.14
C TYR A 92 27.57 -6.31 -6.90
N ASP A 93 28.47 -5.42 -7.35
CA ASP A 93 29.90 -5.51 -7.09
C ASP A 93 30.23 -5.03 -5.66
N PRO A 94 30.72 -5.90 -4.76
CA PRO A 94 31.06 -5.51 -3.39
C PRO A 94 32.31 -4.61 -3.30
N ASN A 95 33.03 -4.37 -4.39
CA ASN A 95 34.17 -3.46 -4.48
C ASN A 95 33.81 -2.09 -5.08
N VAL A 96 32.54 -1.81 -5.39
CA VAL A 96 32.10 -0.46 -5.75
C VAL A 96 31.93 0.35 -4.47
N ASP A 97 33.09 0.77 -3.96
CA ASP A 97 33.44 1.98 -3.23
C ASP A 97 32.38 2.55 -2.24
N GLU A 98 32.79 2.67 -0.98
CA GLU A 98 32.15 3.44 0.11
C GLU A 98 31.87 4.92 -0.22
N ASN A 99 32.13 5.36 -1.46
CA ASN A 99 32.01 6.74 -1.93
C ASN A 99 31.21 6.95 -3.24
N VAL A 100 30.44 5.96 -3.73
CA VAL A 100 29.36 6.31 -4.67
C VAL A 100 28.29 7.04 -3.86
N ARG A 101 28.39 8.37 -3.84
CA ARG A 101 27.29 9.25 -3.44
C ARG A 101 26.01 8.70 -4.07
N LEU A 102 25.13 8.15 -3.23
CA LEU A 102 23.70 8.10 -3.53
C LEU A 102 23.35 9.44 -4.19
N PRO A 103 22.54 9.47 -5.26
CA PRO A 103 22.09 10.71 -5.86
C PRO A 103 21.70 11.65 -4.73
N SER A 104 22.44 12.75 -4.59
CA SER A 104 22.26 13.71 -3.53
C SER A 104 20.85 14.26 -3.64
N GLY A 105 19.93 13.69 -2.86
CA GLY A 105 18.53 14.09 -2.90
C GLY A 105 17.46 13.02 -2.69
N VAL A 106 17.69 11.84 -2.14
CA VAL A 106 16.61 11.02 -1.53
C VAL A 106 17.22 10.19 -0.40
N GLY A 107 16.91 10.49 0.86
CA GLY A 107 17.23 9.57 1.95
C GLY A 107 16.46 8.28 1.73
N ALA A 108 17.09 7.12 1.90
CA ALA A 108 16.39 5.83 1.91
C ALA A 108 15.22 5.95 2.88
N ASP A 109 14.01 6.04 2.35
CA ASP A 109 12.82 6.08 3.17
C ASP A 109 12.63 4.67 3.77
N ALA A 110 12.20 4.61 5.04
CA ALA A 110 11.98 3.33 5.69
C ALA A 110 10.94 2.46 4.95
N THR A 111 10.13 3.09 4.09
CA THR A 111 9.18 2.45 3.18
C THR A 111 9.90 1.63 2.11
N GLY A 112 10.81 2.21 1.31
CA GLY A 112 11.45 1.49 0.20
C GLY A 112 12.15 0.20 0.65
N THR A 113 12.81 0.24 1.81
CA THR A 113 13.45 -0.95 2.41
C THR A 113 12.47 -2.03 2.89
N GLN A 114 11.24 -1.67 3.24
CA GLN A 114 10.18 -2.59 3.64
C GLN A 114 9.50 -3.26 2.43
N GLU A 115 9.35 -2.53 1.32
CA GLU A 115 8.81 -3.09 0.08
C GLU A 115 9.74 -4.14 -0.54
N GLU A 116 11.06 -3.88 -0.58
CA GLU A 116 12.06 -4.84 -1.06
C GLU A 116 12.06 -6.13 -0.25
N LEU A 117 12.07 -6.02 1.08
CA LEU A 117 11.99 -7.20 1.95
C LEU A 117 10.68 -7.97 1.74
N LYS A 118 9.59 -7.27 1.43
CA LYS A 118 8.31 -7.92 1.17
C LYS A 118 8.34 -8.79 -0.08
N GLU A 119 8.94 -8.31 -1.17
CA GLU A 119 9.14 -9.13 -2.37
C GLU A 119 9.97 -10.38 -2.07
N PHE A 120 11.08 -10.26 -1.34
CA PHE A 120 11.91 -11.41 -1.00
C PHE A 120 11.16 -12.46 -0.16
N VAL A 121 10.33 -12.01 0.78
CA VAL A 121 9.48 -12.88 1.59
C VAL A 121 8.42 -13.57 0.73
N GLU A 122 7.71 -12.83 -0.13
CA GLU A 122 6.68 -13.39 -1.02
C GLU A 122 7.25 -14.44 -1.98
N LEU A 123 8.48 -14.25 -2.46
CA LEU A 123 9.21 -15.21 -3.28
C LEU A 123 9.89 -16.35 -2.48
N CYS A 124 9.85 -16.30 -1.14
CA CYS A 124 10.55 -17.23 -0.25
C CYS A 124 12.07 -17.30 -0.54
N ALA A 125 12.68 -16.16 -0.89
CA ALA A 125 14.10 -16.03 -1.23
C ALA A 125 14.99 -16.00 0.04
N MET A 126 15.17 -17.16 0.69
CA MET A 126 15.82 -17.28 2.01
C MET A 126 17.20 -16.61 2.12
N GLU A 127 18.07 -16.82 1.12
CA GLU A 127 19.43 -16.26 1.11
C GLU A 127 19.42 -14.72 1.07
N TRP A 128 18.46 -14.14 0.35
CA TRP A 128 18.28 -12.70 0.27
C TRP A 128 17.67 -12.14 1.54
N ILE A 129 16.72 -12.85 2.15
CA ILE A 129 16.13 -12.46 3.44
C ILE A 129 17.24 -12.42 4.51
N GLU A 130 18.08 -13.45 4.58
CA GLU A 130 19.24 -13.50 5.48
C GLU A 130 20.21 -12.34 5.25
N TRP A 131 20.63 -12.16 4.00
CA TRP A 131 21.53 -11.07 3.61
C TRP A 131 20.95 -9.69 3.94
N PHE A 132 19.68 -9.46 3.59
CA PHE A 132 19.00 -8.19 3.78
C PHE A 132 18.81 -7.87 5.26
N LEU A 133 18.47 -8.86 6.09
CA LEU A 133 18.36 -8.68 7.55
C LEU A 133 19.71 -8.56 8.26
N GLY A 134 20.79 -9.07 7.66
CA GLY A 134 22.16 -8.78 8.08
C GLY A 134 22.52 -7.30 7.88
N ARG A 135 22.10 -6.70 6.76
CA ARG A 135 22.30 -5.28 6.45
C ARG A 135 21.34 -4.35 7.21
N TYR A 136 20.10 -4.80 7.45
CA TYR A 136 19.05 -4.02 8.10
C TYR A 136 18.45 -4.75 9.32
N PRO A 137 19.17 -4.83 10.46
CA PRO A 137 18.72 -5.59 11.63
C PRO A 137 17.41 -5.10 12.24
N HIS A 138 17.07 -3.83 12.04
CA HIS A 138 15.83 -3.22 12.54
C HIS A 138 14.57 -3.78 11.87
N LEU A 139 14.70 -4.49 10.74
CA LEU A 139 13.60 -5.14 10.01
C LEU A 139 13.31 -6.57 10.49
N ARG A 140 14.05 -7.10 11.47
CA ARG A 140 13.83 -8.46 12.00
C ARG A 140 12.46 -8.66 12.64
N ASN A 141 11.79 -7.62 13.13
CA ASN A 141 10.39 -7.73 13.55
C ASN A 141 9.42 -7.69 12.36
N TYR A 142 9.77 -6.95 11.32
CA TYR A 142 8.95 -6.75 10.13
C TYR A 142 8.90 -8.02 9.26
N VAL A 143 10.00 -8.76 9.10
CA VAL A 143 10.01 -10.02 8.35
C VAL A 143 8.97 -11.02 8.85
N CYS A 144 8.76 -11.11 10.17
CA CYS A 144 7.74 -11.99 10.75
C CYS A 144 6.32 -11.56 10.37
N ARG A 145 6.05 -10.24 10.35
CA ARG A 145 4.74 -9.70 9.98
C ARG A 145 4.45 -9.95 8.50
N VAL A 146 5.43 -9.71 7.63
CA VAL A 146 5.27 -9.93 6.19
C VAL A 146 5.14 -11.40 5.87
N ALA A 147 5.96 -12.27 6.47
CA ALA A 147 5.85 -13.72 6.25
C ALA A 147 4.48 -14.25 6.68
N ALA A 148 3.94 -13.70 7.77
CA ALA A 148 2.61 -14.02 8.25
C ALA A 148 1.50 -13.53 7.30
N GLU A 149 1.58 -12.29 6.80
CA GLU A 149 0.61 -11.72 5.86
C GLU A 149 0.65 -12.38 4.48
N ALA A 150 1.82 -12.83 4.02
CA ALA A 150 2.04 -13.42 2.71
C ALA A 150 1.81 -14.94 2.65
N GLY A 151 1.53 -15.60 3.77
CA GLY A 151 1.29 -17.05 3.76
C GLY A 151 2.56 -17.89 3.75
N GLN A 152 3.70 -17.32 4.14
CA GLN A 152 5.01 -17.95 4.02
C GLN A 152 5.46 -18.59 5.34
N LEU A 153 4.88 -19.77 5.65
CA LEU A 153 5.18 -20.52 6.88
C LEU A 153 6.68 -20.87 6.99
N ARG A 154 7.33 -21.21 5.87
CA ARG A 154 8.77 -21.54 5.83
C ARG A 154 9.64 -20.37 6.30
N VAL A 155 9.36 -19.17 5.80
CA VAL A 155 10.08 -17.95 6.18
C VAL A 155 9.81 -17.63 7.66
N LEU A 156 8.56 -17.78 8.10
CA LEU A 156 8.20 -17.52 9.49
C LEU A 156 8.84 -18.52 10.48
N ALA A 157 8.93 -19.79 10.11
CA ALA A 157 9.60 -20.83 10.88
C ALA A 157 11.10 -20.55 10.99
N TRP A 158 11.76 -20.23 9.88
CA TRP A 158 13.16 -19.79 9.87
C TRP A 158 13.38 -18.55 10.75
N ALA A 159 12.52 -17.53 10.62
CA ALA A 159 12.64 -16.32 11.43
C ALA A 159 12.53 -16.62 12.93
N ARG A 160 11.75 -17.65 13.30
CA ARG A 160 11.64 -18.11 14.69
C ARG A 160 12.93 -18.80 15.17
N GLU A 161 13.55 -19.64 14.35
CA GLU A 161 14.83 -20.28 14.64
C GLU A 161 15.95 -19.25 14.83
N GLU A 162 15.97 -18.21 13.99
CA GLU A 162 16.90 -17.08 14.05
C GLU A 162 16.61 -16.07 15.17
N ALA A 163 15.68 -16.41 16.08
CA ALA A 163 15.25 -15.58 17.20
C ALA A 163 14.81 -14.17 16.79
N CYS A 164 14.26 -14.02 15.58
CA CYS A 164 13.66 -12.76 15.15
C CYS A 164 12.48 -12.41 16.08
N PRO A 165 12.39 -11.15 16.56
CA PRO A 165 11.34 -10.73 17.46
C PRO A 165 9.99 -10.74 16.74
N TRP A 166 8.97 -11.28 17.39
CA TRP A 166 7.58 -11.16 16.95
C TRP A 166 6.71 -10.55 18.04
N ASP A 167 5.54 -10.07 17.65
CA ASP A 167 4.57 -9.45 18.54
C ASP A 167 3.14 -9.71 18.06
N GLY A 168 2.16 -9.06 18.70
CA GLY A 168 0.74 -9.21 18.34
C GLY A 168 0.42 -8.85 16.89
N TRP A 169 1.29 -8.07 16.23
CA TRP A 169 1.11 -7.71 14.82
C TRP A 169 1.40 -8.88 13.90
N THR A 170 2.27 -9.83 14.26
CA THR A 170 2.50 -11.04 13.47
C THR A 170 1.23 -11.88 13.33
N CYS A 171 0.53 -12.13 14.46
CA CYS A 171 -0.78 -12.80 14.41
C CYS A 171 -1.83 -11.96 13.68
N SER A 172 -1.82 -10.64 13.83
CA SER A 172 -2.76 -9.75 13.13
C SER A 172 -2.53 -9.76 11.62
N SER A 173 -1.27 -9.79 11.16
CA SER A 173 -0.88 -9.94 9.76
C SER A 173 -1.32 -11.28 9.17
N ALA A 174 -1.13 -12.40 9.89
CA ALA A 174 -1.65 -13.71 9.45
C ALA A 174 -3.18 -13.70 9.30
N ALA A 175 -3.87 -13.07 10.26
CA ALA A 175 -5.32 -12.90 10.20
C ALA A 175 -5.77 -12.01 9.05
N ARG A 176 -5.00 -10.97 8.72
CA ARG A 176 -5.25 -10.06 7.60
C ARG A 176 -5.09 -10.74 6.23
N GLY A 177 -4.09 -11.61 6.10
CA GLY A 177 -3.80 -12.37 4.86
C GLY A 177 -4.66 -13.61 4.66
N GLY A 178 -5.43 -14.02 5.67
CA GLY A 178 -6.30 -15.19 5.54
C GLY A 178 -5.61 -16.53 5.78
N HIS A 179 -4.46 -16.54 6.45
CA HIS A 179 -3.64 -17.73 6.65
C HIS A 179 -3.88 -18.38 8.02
N LEU A 180 -4.94 -19.18 8.13
CA LEU A 180 -5.29 -19.88 9.38
C LEU A 180 -4.17 -20.80 9.88
N GLU A 181 -3.52 -21.56 8.97
CA GLU A 181 -2.42 -22.48 9.31
C GLU A 181 -1.24 -21.75 9.97
N ILE A 182 -0.88 -20.59 9.44
CA ILE A 182 0.19 -19.77 9.99
C ILE A 182 -0.22 -19.20 11.35
N LEU A 183 -1.46 -18.74 11.46
CA LEU A 183 -1.97 -18.22 12.71
C LEU A 183 -2.00 -19.30 13.80
N THR A 184 -2.41 -20.53 13.47
CA THR A 184 -2.36 -21.67 14.39
C THR A 184 -0.94 -21.98 14.81
N TRP A 185 -0.01 -22.08 13.85
CA TRP A 185 1.39 -22.37 14.11
C TRP A 185 2.05 -21.28 14.98
N ALA A 186 1.80 -20.01 14.68
CA ALA A 186 2.34 -18.89 15.45
C ALA A 186 1.85 -18.93 16.91
N ARG A 187 0.59 -19.32 17.14
CA ARG A 187 0.01 -19.46 18.48
C ARG A 187 0.60 -20.64 19.26
N GLU A 188 0.80 -21.78 18.62
CA GLU A 188 1.45 -22.95 19.22
C GLU A 188 2.91 -22.66 19.62
N ASN A 189 3.59 -21.79 18.87
CA ASN A 189 4.96 -21.38 19.16
C ASN A 189 5.08 -20.18 20.12
N GLY A 190 3.97 -19.71 20.69
CA GLY A 190 3.94 -18.69 21.73
C GLY A 190 3.92 -17.24 21.22
N CYS A 191 3.57 -17.00 19.96
CA CYS A 191 3.34 -15.66 19.45
C CYS A 191 2.13 -15.02 20.18
N PRO A 192 2.27 -13.80 20.74
CA PRO A 192 1.15 -13.12 21.37
C PRO A 192 0.13 -12.68 20.30
N TRP A 193 -1.11 -12.50 20.73
CA TRP A 193 -2.19 -11.94 19.92
C TRP A 193 -3.00 -10.94 20.75
N ASP A 194 -3.81 -10.12 20.10
CA ASP A 194 -4.70 -9.18 20.77
C ASP A 194 -5.97 -8.93 19.95
N ARG A 195 -6.74 -7.91 20.35
CA ARG A 195 -8.01 -7.54 19.70
C ARG A 195 -7.85 -7.15 18.22
N SER A 196 -6.64 -6.78 17.82
CA SER A 196 -6.31 -6.43 16.44
C SER A 196 -6.40 -7.67 15.55
N THR A 197 -6.03 -8.86 16.03
CA THR A 197 -6.17 -10.12 15.27
C THR A 197 -7.62 -10.36 14.82
N CYS A 198 -8.60 -10.19 15.72
CA CYS A 198 -10.01 -10.29 15.35
C CYS A 198 -10.44 -9.16 14.40
N SER A 199 -9.91 -7.95 14.59
CA SER A 199 -10.29 -6.79 13.77
C SER A 199 -9.75 -6.88 12.35
N GLU A 200 -8.53 -7.38 12.17
CA GLU A 200 -7.92 -7.63 10.84
C GLU A 200 -8.64 -8.78 10.12
N ALA A 201 -8.89 -9.91 10.78
CA ALA A 201 -9.67 -11.00 10.18
C ALA A 201 -11.05 -10.52 9.71
N ALA A 202 -11.72 -9.71 10.53
CA ALA A 202 -13.02 -9.16 10.22
C ALA A 202 -12.98 -8.15 9.05
N GLY A 203 -11.95 -7.29 9.00
CA GLY A 203 -11.78 -6.27 7.97
C GLY A 203 -11.30 -6.81 6.62
N SER A 204 -10.60 -7.95 6.60
CA SER A 204 -10.16 -8.62 5.38
C SER A 204 -11.13 -9.67 4.85
N GLY A 205 -12.21 -9.98 5.57
CA GLY A 205 -13.24 -10.90 5.08
C GLY A 205 -13.03 -12.37 5.45
N HIS A 206 -12.17 -12.67 6.42
CA HIS A 206 -11.83 -14.04 6.82
C HIS A 206 -12.67 -14.52 8.00
N LEU A 207 -13.93 -14.93 7.72
CA LEU A 207 -14.87 -15.40 8.75
C LEU A 207 -14.34 -16.62 9.53
N GLU A 208 -13.74 -17.59 8.85
CA GLU A 208 -13.23 -18.82 9.47
C GLU A 208 -12.16 -18.52 10.51
N ILE A 209 -11.24 -17.60 10.19
CA ILE A 209 -10.19 -17.14 11.11
C ILE A 209 -10.81 -16.42 12.30
N LEU A 210 -11.81 -15.58 12.07
CA LEU A 210 -12.48 -14.87 13.15
C LEU A 210 -13.20 -15.82 14.11
N MET A 211 -13.88 -16.85 13.56
CA MET A 211 -14.52 -17.91 14.35
C MET A 211 -13.49 -18.66 15.19
N TRP A 212 -12.41 -19.12 14.56
CA TRP A 212 -11.34 -19.84 15.25
C TRP A 212 -10.67 -19.00 16.34
N ALA A 213 -10.32 -17.74 16.03
CA ALA A 213 -9.70 -16.82 16.98
C ALA A 213 -10.61 -16.60 18.20
N ARG A 214 -11.93 -16.54 17.99
CA ARG A 214 -12.90 -16.41 19.07
C ARG A 214 -12.95 -17.65 19.96
N GLU A 215 -13.02 -18.83 19.37
CA GLU A 215 -13.04 -20.12 20.09
C GLU A 215 -11.77 -20.34 20.91
N ALA A 216 -10.62 -19.97 20.34
CA ALA A 216 -9.33 -20.08 20.98
C ALA A 216 -9.05 -18.96 22.01
N GLY A 217 -10.04 -18.11 22.31
CA GLY A 217 -10.03 -17.17 23.43
C GLY A 217 -9.50 -15.76 23.12
N CYS A 218 -9.32 -15.41 21.85
CA CYS A 218 -8.98 -14.05 21.46
C CYS A 218 -10.11 -13.08 21.84
N ARG A 219 -9.72 -11.91 22.38
CA ARG A 219 -10.69 -10.87 22.76
C ARG A 219 -11.04 -10.04 21.54
N TRP A 220 -12.29 -9.62 21.43
CA TRP A 220 -12.73 -8.61 20.47
C TRP A 220 -13.27 -7.37 21.18
N ASP A 221 -13.47 -6.29 20.42
CA ASP A 221 -14.13 -5.06 20.87
C ASP A 221 -14.90 -4.41 19.70
N THR A 222 -15.32 -3.16 19.87
CA THR A 222 -16.06 -2.42 18.86
C THR A 222 -15.33 -2.28 17.53
N ARG A 223 -13.99 -2.39 17.52
CA ARG A 223 -13.18 -2.30 16.30
C ARG A 223 -13.47 -3.45 15.36
N THR A 224 -13.71 -4.66 15.87
CA THR A 224 -14.03 -5.84 15.05
C THR A 224 -15.24 -5.62 14.14
N CYS A 225 -16.34 -5.11 14.70
CA CYS A 225 -17.51 -4.74 13.88
C CYS A 225 -17.22 -3.55 12.96
N SER A 226 -16.45 -2.56 13.41
CA SER A 226 -16.12 -1.40 12.57
C SER A 226 -15.19 -1.74 11.40
N SER A 227 -14.31 -2.75 11.56
CA SER A 227 -13.42 -3.25 10.51
C SER A 227 -14.20 -4.09 9.50
N ALA A 228 -15.06 -5.00 9.96
CA ALA A 228 -15.98 -5.72 9.06
C ALA A 228 -16.84 -4.75 8.23
N ALA A 229 -17.30 -3.66 8.85
CA ALA A 229 -18.04 -2.62 8.16
C ALA A 229 -17.19 -1.82 7.16
N LEU A 230 -15.92 -1.56 7.49
CA LEU A 230 -14.97 -0.89 6.61
C LEU A 230 -14.67 -1.73 5.34
N GLY A 231 -14.52 -3.05 5.50
CA GLY A 231 -14.27 -3.99 4.38
C GLY A 231 -15.54 -4.44 3.64
N GLY A 232 -16.72 -4.04 4.11
CA GLY A 232 -17.99 -4.38 3.45
C GLY A 232 -18.48 -5.81 3.70
N HIS A 233 -17.91 -6.51 4.69
CA HIS A 233 -18.19 -7.91 4.97
C HIS A 233 -19.44 -8.08 5.84
N LEU A 234 -20.62 -7.98 5.20
CA LEU A 234 -21.92 -8.06 5.88
C LEU A 234 -22.10 -9.36 6.67
N GLU A 235 -21.74 -10.51 6.10
CA GLU A 235 -21.90 -11.82 6.75
C GLU A 235 -21.10 -11.92 8.05
N ILE A 236 -19.86 -11.41 8.03
CA ILE A 236 -19.01 -11.34 9.22
C ILE A 236 -19.61 -10.43 10.26
N LEU A 237 -20.11 -9.27 9.84
CA LEU A 237 -20.73 -8.33 10.76
C LEU A 237 -21.99 -8.92 11.41
N MET A 238 -22.83 -9.61 10.65
CA MET A 238 -24.00 -10.35 11.14
C MET A 238 -23.61 -11.41 12.17
N TRP A 239 -22.60 -12.23 11.83
CA TRP A 239 -22.11 -13.27 12.72
C TRP A 239 -21.52 -12.68 14.01
N ALA A 240 -20.66 -11.66 13.92
CA ALA A 240 -20.02 -11.02 15.06
C ALA A 240 -21.07 -10.42 16.01
N ARG A 241 -22.15 -9.84 15.47
CA ARG A 241 -23.26 -9.31 16.26
C ARG A 241 -24.06 -10.40 16.94
N LYS A 242 -24.37 -11.50 16.25
CA LYS A 242 -25.03 -12.66 16.85
C LYS A 242 -24.19 -13.27 17.98
N ALA A 243 -22.87 -13.27 17.83
CA ALA A 243 -21.94 -13.81 18.82
C ALA A 243 -21.66 -12.83 19.99
N GLY A 244 -22.29 -11.66 20.02
CA GLY A 244 -22.22 -10.71 21.13
C GLY A 244 -21.06 -9.71 21.06
N CYS A 245 -20.43 -9.53 19.89
CA CYS A 245 -19.43 -8.49 19.70
C CYS A 245 -20.07 -7.09 19.86
N PRO A 246 -19.50 -6.18 20.68
CA PRO A 246 -20.00 -4.82 20.78
C PRO A 246 -19.75 -4.06 19.47
N TRP A 247 -20.57 -3.05 19.20
CA TRP A 247 -20.41 -2.12 18.08
C TRP A 247 -20.67 -0.68 18.53
N GLY A 248 -20.32 0.30 17.69
CA GLY A 248 -20.48 1.72 17.99
C GLY A 248 -20.76 2.55 16.75
N THR A 249 -20.82 3.87 16.89
CA THR A 249 -21.10 4.78 15.75
C THR A 249 -20.08 4.65 14.62
N GLN A 250 -18.86 4.23 14.95
CA GLN A 250 -17.79 3.92 13.98
C GLN A 250 -18.18 2.84 12.97
N THR A 251 -19.02 1.88 13.34
CA THR A 251 -19.50 0.84 12.41
C THR A 251 -20.28 1.46 11.26
N CYS A 252 -21.17 2.42 11.54
CA CYS A 252 -21.89 3.16 10.51
C CYS A 252 -20.97 4.09 9.72
N SER A 253 -20.07 4.84 10.37
CA SER A 253 -19.21 5.79 9.66
C SER A 253 -18.19 5.11 8.75
N HIS A 254 -17.65 3.94 9.13
CA HIS A 254 -16.76 3.17 8.25
C HIS A 254 -17.51 2.55 7.07
N ALA A 255 -18.67 1.92 7.30
CA ALA A 255 -19.51 1.44 6.19
C ALA A 255 -19.85 2.57 5.21
N ALA A 256 -20.14 3.76 5.75
CA ALA A 256 -20.49 4.92 4.95
C ALA A 256 -19.29 5.48 4.17
N GLY A 257 -18.12 5.55 4.80
CA GLY A 257 -16.87 6.03 4.21
C GLY A 257 -16.26 5.08 3.18
N SER A 258 -16.58 3.78 3.23
CA SER A 258 -16.18 2.79 2.20
C SER A 258 -17.24 2.56 1.13
N GLY A 259 -18.40 3.24 1.21
CA GLY A 259 -19.44 3.14 0.19
C GLY A 259 -20.32 1.88 0.31
N HIS A 260 -20.22 1.13 1.41
CA HIS A 260 -20.95 -0.12 1.62
C HIS A 260 -22.38 0.12 2.11
N LEU A 261 -23.24 0.59 1.21
CA LEU A 261 -24.64 0.94 1.51
C LEU A 261 -25.41 -0.20 2.19
N GLN A 262 -25.27 -1.44 1.69
CA GLN A 262 -26.00 -2.60 2.23
C GLN A 262 -25.60 -2.89 3.69
N VAL A 263 -24.31 -2.75 4.02
CA VAL A 263 -23.81 -2.90 5.39
C VAL A 263 -24.37 -1.80 6.28
N LEU A 264 -24.39 -0.56 5.79
CA LEU A 264 -24.93 0.58 6.53
C LEU A 264 -26.44 0.42 6.80
N MET A 265 -27.21 0.00 5.78
CA MET A 265 -28.65 -0.29 5.88
C MET A 265 -28.91 -1.32 6.98
N TRP A 266 -28.26 -2.47 6.87
CA TRP A 266 -28.42 -3.55 7.84
C TRP A 266 -28.00 -3.12 9.26
N ALA A 267 -26.86 -2.43 9.40
CA ALA A 267 -26.39 -1.97 10.70
C ALA A 267 -27.42 -1.04 11.37
N ARG A 268 -28.11 -0.20 10.60
CA ARG A 268 -29.17 0.68 11.10
C ARG A 268 -30.43 -0.05 11.49
N GLU A 269 -30.89 -0.98 10.66
CA GLU A 269 -32.04 -1.83 10.98
C GLU A 269 -31.82 -2.65 12.25
N ALA A 270 -30.60 -3.17 12.43
CA ALA A 270 -30.22 -3.94 13.60
C ALA A 270 -29.89 -3.05 14.84
N GLY A 271 -30.11 -1.74 14.76
CA GLY A 271 -30.08 -0.82 15.90
C GLY A 271 -28.73 -0.19 16.23
N CYS A 272 -27.74 -0.24 15.32
CA CYS A 272 -26.48 0.46 15.48
C CYS A 272 -26.72 1.98 15.47
N ARG A 273 -26.16 2.69 16.45
CA ARG A 273 -26.23 4.16 16.50
C ARG A 273 -25.35 4.74 15.39
N TRP A 274 -25.75 5.91 14.87
CA TRP A 274 -24.93 6.74 13.99
C TRP A 274 -24.83 8.17 14.52
N ASP A 275 -23.93 8.95 13.95
CA ASP A 275 -23.74 10.37 14.25
C ASP A 275 -23.27 11.12 12.98
N GLY A 276 -22.96 12.41 13.12
CA GLY A 276 -22.55 13.27 12.01
C GLY A 276 -21.32 12.79 11.25
N TRP A 277 -20.48 11.93 11.86
CA TRP A 277 -19.35 11.34 11.17
C TRP A 277 -19.77 10.41 10.04
N THR A 278 -20.95 9.80 10.12
CA THR A 278 -21.47 8.93 9.06
C THR A 278 -21.64 9.70 7.75
N CYS A 279 -22.27 10.88 7.82
CA CYS A 279 -22.38 11.77 6.67
C CYS A 279 -21.02 12.32 6.23
N SER A 280 -20.17 12.77 7.16
CA SER A 280 -18.86 13.32 6.82
C SER A 280 -17.93 12.33 6.12
N HIS A 281 -17.90 11.06 6.55
CA HIS A 281 -17.07 10.04 5.91
C HIS A 281 -17.59 9.70 4.52
N ALA A 282 -18.91 9.48 4.35
CA ALA A 282 -19.48 9.27 3.02
C ALA A 282 -19.20 10.44 2.06
N ALA A 283 -19.31 11.68 2.57
CA ALA A 283 -19.06 12.88 1.79
C ALA A 283 -17.59 13.03 1.39
N GLY A 284 -16.66 12.78 2.32
CA GLY A 284 -15.22 12.89 2.07
C GLY A 284 -14.62 11.77 1.23
N SER A 285 -15.29 10.63 1.10
CA SER A 285 -14.88 9.50 0.26
C SER A 285 -15.60 9.44 -1.10
N GLY A 286 -16.49 10.39 -1.40
CA GLY A 286 -17.12 10.43 -2.73
C GLY A 286 -18.38 9.57 -2.87
N HIS A 287 -18.99 9.12 -1.77
CA HIS A 287 -20.14 8.21 -1.81
C HIS A 287 -21.48 8.93 -1.71
N LEU A 288 -21.86 9.65 -2.77
CA LEU A 288 -23.10 10.45 -2.81
C LEU A 288 -24.36 9.64 -2.48
N GLN A 289 -24.51 8.44 -3.04
CA GLN A 289 -25.71 7.61 -2.83
C GLN A 289 -25.87 7.18 -1.36
N VAL A 290 -24.74 6.87 -0.71
CA VAL A 290 -24.72 6.54 0.73
C VAL A 290 -25.10 7.75 1.56
N LEU A 291 -24.56 8.93 1.22
CA LEU A 291 -24.88 10.18 1.91
C LEU A 291 -26.37 10.55 1.76
N MET A 292 -26.92 10.42 0.55
CA MET A 292 -28.35 10.64 0.27
C MET A 292 -29.22 9.72 1.15
N TRP A 293 -28.95 8.41 1.10
CA TRP A 293 -29.70 7.44 1.89
C TRP A 293 -29.59 7.71 3.40
N ALA A 294 -28.38 7.99 3.91
CA ALA A 294 -28.18 8.31 5.32
C ALA A 294 -28.98 9.55 5.73
N ARG A 295 -29.03 10.57 4.87
CA ARG A 295 -29.78 11.80 5.12
C ARG A 295 -31.28 11.58 5.13
N GLU A 296 -31.81 10.85 4.15
CA GLU A 296 -33.23 10.49 4.05
C GLU A 296 -33.73 9.71 5.26
N ASN A 297 -32.85 8.90 5.86
CA ASN A 297 -33.15 8.11 7.05
C ASN A 297 -32.86 8.84 8.38
N GLY A 298 -32.57 10.14 8.34
CA GLY A 298 -32.45 10.99 9.53
C GLY A 298 -31.09 11.00 10.19
N CYS A 299 -30.01 10.62 9.48
CA CYS A 299 -28.65 10.83 9.98
C CYS A 299 -28.39 12.34 10.14
N PRO A 300 -27.84 12.78 11.29
CA PRO A 300 -27.43 14.17 11.47
C PRO A 300 -26.24 14.49 10.55
N TRP A 301 -26.13 15.75 10.15
CA TRP A 301 -24.98 16.30 9.46
C TRP A 301 -24.64 17.68 10.04
N ASP A 302 -23.43 18.15 9.77
CA ASP A 302 -22.98 19.48 10.16
C ASP A 302 -21.93 20.01 9.17
N ALA A 303 -21.28 21.14 9.50
CA ALA A 303 -20.31 21.78 8.60
C ALA A 303 -19.16 20.86 8.19
N ARG A 304 -18.85 19.82 8.99
CA ARG A 304 -17.84 18.82 8.66
C ARG A 304 -18.21 17.98 7.45
N THR A 305 -19.50 17.85 7.12
CA THR A 305 -19.93 17.11 5.92
C THR A 305 -19.49 17.86 4.66
N CYS A 306 -19.73 19.17 4.60
CA CYS A 306 -19.24 20.03 3.52
C CYS A 306 -17.71 20.11 3.50
N SER A 307 -17.05 20.29 4.65
CA SER A 307 -15.59 20.38 4.69
C SER A 307 -14.91 19.06 4.29
N SER A 308 -15.51 17.92 4.62
CA SER A 308 -15.00 16.60 4.20
C SER A 308 -15.18 16.38 2.70
N ALA A 309 -16.34 16.70 2.12
CA ALA A 309 -16.53 16.69 0.65
C ALA A 309 -15.51 17.59 -0.06
N ALA A 310 -15.26 18.78 0.52
CA ALA A 310 -14.30 19.72 -0.01
C ALA A 310 -12.86 19.20 0.05
N ARG A 311 -12.48 18.55 1.16
CA ARG A 311 -11.18 17.89 1.34
C ARG A 311 -10.93 16.76 0.33
N GLY A 312 -11.97 16.01 -0.02
CA GLY A 312 -11.90 14.91 -1.00
C GLY A 312 -12.06 15.36 -2.46
N GLY A 313 -12.31 16.64 -2.71
CA GLY A 313 -12.46 17.18 -4.06
C GLY A 313 -13.82 16.87 -4.71
N HIS A 314 -14.80 16.41 -3.94
CA HIS A 314 -16.11 15.94 -4.44
C HIS A 314 -17.08 17.11 -4.60
N LEU A 315 -16.92 17.87 -5.70
CA LEU A 315 -17.74 19.05 -6.00
C LEU A 315 -19.24 18.73 -6.15
N ASP A 316 -19.56 17.60 -6.76
CA ASP A 316 -20.93 17.09 -6.93
C ASP A 316 -21.62 16.86 -5.58
N ILE A 317 -20.92 16.22 -4.64
CA ILE A 317 -21.40 16.00 -3.27
C ILE A 317 -21.55 17.31 -2.53
N LEU A 318 -20.55 18.19 -2.61
CA LEU A 318 -20.60 19.49 -1.95
C LEU A 318 -21.78 20.33 -2.47
N THR A 319 -22.01 20.31 -3.79
CA THR A 319 -23.13 20.98 -4.43
C THR A 319 -24.46 20.43 -3.94
N TRP A 320 -24.60 19.10 -3.91
CA TRP A 320 -25.81 18.45 -3.42
C TRP A 320 -26.06 18.75 -1.93
N ALA A 321 -25.05 18.60 -1.07
CA ALA A 321 -25.14 18.84 0.36
C ALA A 321 -25.55 20.29 0.64
N ARG A 322 -25.00 21.24 -0.12
CA ARG A 322 -25.34 22.65 0.01
C ARG A 322 -26.78 22.96 -0.41
N LYS A 323 -27.25 22.38 -1.51
CA LYS A 323 -28.65 22.49 -1.97
C LYS A 323 -29.62 21.89 -0.97
N ALA A 324 -29.24 20.80 -0.31
CA ALA A 324 -30.04 20.13 0.69
C ALA A 324 -29.97 20.79 2.09
N GLY A 325 -29.28 21.94 2.22
CA GLY A 325 -29.27 22.76 3.42
C GLY A 325 -28.23 22.34 4.47
N CYS A 326 -27.22 21.55 4.10
CA CYS A 326 -26.09 21.27 4.99
C CYS A 326 -25.34 22.58 5.30
N PRO A 327 -25.04 22.87 6.57
CA PRO A 327 -24.23 24.03 6.92
C PRO A 327 -22.80 23.88 6.40
N TRP A 328 -22.09 24.99 6.30
CA TRP A 328 -20.67 25.07 5.97
C TRP A 328 -20.03 26.23 6.74
N ASP A 329 -18.72 26.18 6.89
CA ASP A 329 -17.92 27.23 7.52
C ASP A 329 -16.59 27.43 6.77
N ALA A 330 -15.73 28.30 7.28
CA ALA A 330 -14.44 28.62 6.67
C ALA A 330 -13.53 27.40 6.47
N ARG A 331 -13.73 26.31 7.24
CA ARG A 331 -12.98 25.07 7.05
C ARG A 331 -13.27 24.44 5.71
N THR A 332 -14.45 24.65 5.12
CA THR A 332 -14.76 24.12 3.78
C THR A 332 -13.79 24.64 2.73
N CYS A 333 -13.52 25.96 2.74
CA CYS A 333 -12.51 26.56 1.87
C CYS A 333 -11.10 26.12 2.26
N ALA A 334 -10.78 26.06 3.55
CA ALA A 334 -9.44 25.67 4.00
C ALA A 334 -9.07 24.23 3.64
N GLU A 335 -10.00 23.28 3.76
CA GLU A 335 -9.80 21.88 3.40
C GLU A 335 -9.69 21.71 1.87
N ALA A 336 -10.53 22.37 1.07
CA ALA A 336 -10.36 22.38 -0.39
C ALA A 336 -8.98 22.93 -0.78
N ALA A 337 -8.56 24.00 -0.12
CA ALA A 337 -7.29 24.65 -0.39
C ALA A 337 -6.09 23.78 0.00
N GLY A 338 -6.15 23.16 1.18
CA GLY A 338 -5.11 22.28 1.71
C GLY A 338 -4.98 20.94 0.99
N SER A 339 -6.03 20.47 0.31
CA SER A 339 -6.00 19.30 -0.58
C SER A 339 -5.74 19.64 -2.06
N GLY A 340 -5.58 20.92 -2.39
CA GLY A 340 -5.25 21.33 -3.76
C GLY A 340 -6.42 21.37 -4.74
N HIS A 341 -7.66 21.31 -4.24
CA HIS A 341 -8.87 21.25 -5.06
C HIS A 341 -9.35 22.65 -5.45
N LEU A 342 -8.64 23.29 -6.38
CA LEU A 342 -8.93 24.67 -6.82
C LEU A 342 -10.39 24.85 -7.29
N GLN A 343 -10.91 23.94 -8.11
CA GLN A 343 -12.27 24.05 -8.64
C GLN A 343 -13.34 24.02 -7.54
N VAL A 344 -13.12 23.21 -6.50
CA VAL A 344 -13.99 23.16 -5.32
C VAL A 344 -13.92 24.46 -4.54
N LEU A 345 -12.71 25.00 -4.35
CA LEU A 345 -12.52 26.28 -3.66
C LEU A 345 -13.20 27.43 -4.42
N MET A 346 -13.00 27.52 -5.73
CA MET A 346 -13.64 28.52 -6.60
C MET A 346 -15.16 28.47 -6.45
N TRP A 347 -15.74 27.28 -6.63
CA TRP A 347 -17.18 27.09 -6.53
C TRP A 347 -17.71 27.45 -5.12
N ALA A 348 -17.02 27.03 -4.05
CA ALA A 348 -17.42 27.34 -2.69
C ALA A 348 -17.44 28.86 -2.44
N ARG A 349 -16.46 29.59 -2.98
CA ARG A 349 -16.38 31.05 -2.89
C ARG A 349 -17.47 31.76 -3.68
N GLU A 350 -17.71 31.35 -4.91
CA GLU A 350 -18.80 31.89 -5.75
C GLU A 350 -20.18 31.71 -5.10
N ASN A 351 -20.36 30.64 -4.32
CA ASN A 351 -21.60 30.34 -3.62
C ASN A 351 -21.65 30.91 -2.18
N GLY A 352 -20.70 31.77 -1.81
CA GLY A 352 -20.73 32.53 -0.56
C GLY A 352 -20.23 31.77 0.68
N CYS A 353 -19.47 30.68 0.51
CA CYS A 353 -18.79 30.04 1.64
C CYS A 353 -17.78 31.02 2.24
N PRO A 354 -17.79 31.25 3.58
CA PRO A 354 -16.77 32.07 4.22
C PRO A 354 -15.39 31.44 4.05
N TRP A 355 -14.36 32.27 4.12
CA TRP A 355 -12.95 31.86 4.17
C TRP A 355 -12.21 32.75 5.18
N ASP A 356 -11.08 32.28 5.67
CA ASP A 356 -10.20 33.05 6.54
C ASP A 356 -8.73 32.73 6.25
N LYS A 357 -7.82 33.24 7.09
CA LYS A 357 -6.37 33.03 6.95
C LYS A 357 -5.94 31.56 6.91
N SER A 358 -6.73 30.66 7.47
CA SER A 358 -6.45 29.22 7.41
C SER A 358 -6.51 28.67 5.99
N THR A 359 -7.20 29.34 5.05
CA THR A 359 -7.27 28.94 3.64
C THR A 359 -5.90 29.05 2.97
N CYS A 360 -5.26 30.22 3.07
CA CYS A 360 -3.89 30.43 2.56
C CYS A 360 -2.88 29.55 3.31
N SER A 361 -2.96 29.46 4.64
CA SER A 361 -2.06 28.61 5.43
C SER A 361 -2.19 27.13 5.05
N SER A 362 -3.39 26.65 4.77
CA SER A 362 -3.63 25.25 4.38
C SER A 362 -3.12 24.97 2.98
N ALA A 363 -3.37 25.86 2.00
CA ALA A 363 -2.81 25.74 0.66
C ALA A 363 -1.28 25.70 0.68
N ALA A 364 -0.65 26.58 1.47
CA ALA A 364 0.80 26.61 1.64
C ALA A 364 1.33 25.31 2.27
N ARG A 365 0.67 24.82 3.34
CA ARG A 365 1.05 23.55 4.00
C ARG A 365 0.91 22.34 3.07
N GLY A 366 -0.10 22.32 2.20
CA GLY A 366 -0.29 21.28 1.19
C GLY A 366 0.64 21.41 -0.02
N GLY A 367 1.45 22.48 -0.12
CA GLY A 367 2.32 22.73 -1.27
C GLY A 367 1.57 23.12 -2.55
N HIS A 368 0.31 23.55 -2.44
CA HIS A 368 -0.56 23.83 -3.58
C HIS A 368 -0.44 25.29 -4.03
N LEU A 369 0.66 25.62 -4.70
CA LEU A 369 1.01 26.99 -5.10
C LEU A 369 -0.09 27.67 -5.92
N GLN A 370 -0.64 27.00 -6.94
CA GLN A 370 -1.71 27.56 -7.77
C GLN A 370 -2.96 27.94 -6.96
N VAL A 371 -3.29 27.15 -5.93
CA VAL A 371 -4.43 27.44 -5.06
C VAL A 371 -4.14 28.62 -4.15
N LEU A 372 -2.91 28.71 -3.64
CA LEU A 372 -2.46 29.84 -2.84
C LEU A 372 -2.44 31.15 -3.63
N GLU A 373 -1.90 31.14 -4.85
CA GLU A 373 -1.87 32.29 -5.76
C GLU A 373 -3.29 32.77 -6.03
N TRP A 374 -4.18 31.87 -6.46
CA TRP A 374 -5.58 32.21 -6.70
C TRP A 374 -6.26 32.77 -5.45
N ALA A 375 -6.06 32.17 -4.27
CA ALA A 375 -6.67 32.65 -3.03
C ALA A 375 -6.17 34.06 -2.66
N ARG A 376 -4.88 34.35 -2.88
CA ARG A 376 -4.29 35.68 -2.63
C ARG A 376 -4.83 36.73 -3.59
N GLU A 377 -4.89 36.41 -4.88
CA GLU A 377 -5.43 37.29 -5.93
C GLU A 377 -6.90 37.66 -5.68
N ASN A 378 -7.66 36.72 -5.10
CA ASN A 378 -9.07 36.91 -4.78
C ASN A 378 -9.31 37.50 -3.37
N GLY A 379 -8.26 37.97 -2.69
CA GLY A 379 -8.37 38.74 -1.44
C GLY A 379 -8.57 37.89 -0.18
N CYS A 380 -8.12 36.63 -0.17
CA CYS A 380 -8.13 35.84 1.06
C CYS A 380 -7.21 36.47 2.12
N PRO A 381 -7.68 36.63 3.37
CA PRO A 381 -6.83 37.08 4.47
C PRO A 381 -5.61 36.17 4.65
N TRP A 382 -4.48 36.72 5.07
CA TRP A 382 -3.28 35.95 5.45
C TRP A 382 -2.49 36.73 6.50
N ASP A 383 -1.80 36.01 7.40
CA ASP A 383 -0.94 36.65 8.41
C ASP A 383 0.40 37.02 7.76
N LYS A 384 0.78 38.30 7.80
CA LYS A 384 2.08 38.81 7.31
C LYS A 384 3.24 38.54 8.27
N SER A 385 3.12 37.62 9.23
CA SER A 385 4.03 37.51 10.37
C SER A 385 5.42 36.91 10.06
N SER A 386 5.93 37.06 8.84
CA SER A 386 7.33 36.76 8.48
C SER A 386 8.01 37.86 7.65
N GLU A 387 7.36 38.98 7.34
CA GLU A 387 8.01 40.16 6.69
C GLU A 387 8.50 41.18 7.73
N GLY A 388 9.14 40.69 8.79
CA GLY A 388 9.63 41.49 9.92
C GLY A 388 11.14 41.36 10.19
N TYR A 389 11.92 40.87 9.22
CA TYR A 389 13.38 41.01 9.25
C TYR A 389 13.80 42.12 8.28
N ASP A 390 13.82 43.32 8.85
CA ASP A 390 14.77 44.41 8.63
C ASP A 390 15.09 44.85 7.18
N GLN A 391 14.38 45.89 6.71
CA GLN A 391 14.83 46.77 5.62
C GLN A 391 15.49 48.05 6.17
N SER A 392 16.25 47.96 7.26
CA SER A 392 17.03 49.09 7.78
C SER A 392 18.42 48.66 8.22
N ASN A 393 19.28 48.30 7.24
CA ASN A 393 20.73 48.53 7.29
C ASN A 393 21.40 47.91 6.06
N VAL A 394 21.56 48.66 4.96
CA VAL A 394 22.82 48.86 4.23
C VAL A 394 22.66 50.10 3.35
N GLU A 395 22.85 51.28 3.93
CA GLU A 395 23.43 52.43 3.21
C GLU A 395 24.73 52.77 3.93
N LEU A 396 25.86 52.33 3.34
CA LEU A 396 27.12 53.05 3.13
C LEU A 396 28.18 52.11 2.53
#